data_AF-A0A5A7UYJ5-F1
#
_entry.id   AF-A0A5A7UYJ5-F1
#
_cell.length_a   1.000
_cell.length_b   1.000
_cell.length_c   1.000
_cell.angle_alpha   90.00
_cell.angle_beta   90.00
_cell.angle_gamma   90.00
#
_symmetry.space_group_name_H-M   'P 1'
#
loop_
_entity.id
_entity.type
_entity.pdbx_description
1 polymer ?
#
loop_
_entity_poly.entity_id
_entity_poly.type
_entity_poly.pdbx_seq_one_letter_code
_entity_poly.pdbx_strand_id
1 'polypeptide(L)' 'MDGGRSFNRIIFLLFTVLLLFPVIFAAKFEYCDRRGNYPVKVDELEVSPDPVKSGQPATFTVSASTGKALVFRILQSF' A
#
# COMPACT_ATOMS: atom_id res chain seq x y z
N MET A 1 24.36 41.71 -8.87
CA MET A 1 24.57 40.26 -9.18
C MET A 1 24.16 39.46 -7.95
N ASP A 2 22.85 39.23 -7.77
CA ASP A 2 22.23 38.61 -6.57
C ASP A 2 21.79 37.14 -6.78
N GLY A 3 22.10 36.56 -7.94
CA GLY A 3 21.62 35.23 -8.33
C GLY A 3 22.20 34.07 -7.50
N GLY A 4 23.43 34.21 -6.96
CA GLY A 4 24.13 33.11 -6.28
C GLY A 4 23.56 32.74 -4.91
N ARG A 5 23.03 33.72 -4.15
CA ARG A 5 22.46 33.48 -2.82
C ARG A 5 21.08 32.82 -2.89
N SER A 6 20.31 33.13 -3.94
CA SER A 6 19.01 32.50 -4.22
C SER A 6 19.19 31.06 -4.72
N PHE A 7 20.17 30.80 -5.57
CA PHE A 7 20.44 29.48 -6.14
C PHE A 7 20.76 28.41 -5.08
N ASN A 8 21.62 28.74 -4.11
CA ASN A 8 21.95 27.83 -3.01
C ASN A 8 20.76 27.49 -2.11
N ARG A 9 19.84 28.44 -1.89
CA ARG A 9 18.61 28.19 -1.11
C ARG A 9 17.68 27.21 -1.82
N ILE A 10 17.55 27.34 -3.14
CA ILE A 10 16.73 26.43 -3.95
C ILE A 10 17.31 25.01 -3.92
N ILE A 11 18.63 24.87 -4.04
CA ILE A 11 19.30 23.57 -3.94
C ILE A 11 19.07 22.93 -2.57
N PHE A 12 19.23 23.70 -1.49
CA PHE A 12 19.02 23.20 -0.13
C PHE A 12 17.58 22.71 0.08
N LEU A 13 16.58 23.49 -0.38
CA LEU A 13 15.17 23.09 -0.32
C LEU A 13 14.89 21.82 -1.12
N LEU A 14 15.40 21.72 -2.36
CA LEU A 14 15.25 20.52 -3.18
C LEU A 14 15.88 19.29 -2.53
N PHE A 15 17.05 19.45 -1.90
CA PHE A 15 17.73 18.36 -1.20
C PHE A 15 16.92 17.87 0.01
N THR A 16 16.34 18.78 0.79
CA THR A 16 15.46 18.39 1.92
C THR A 16 14.21 17.63 1.45
N VAL A 17 13.58 18.04 0.33
CA VAL A 17 12.42 17.35 -0.25
C VAL A 17 12.80 15.96 -0.77
N LEU A 18 13.95 15.81 -1.41
CA LEU A 18 14.47 14.54 -1.91
C LEU A 18 14.79 13.55 -0.76
N LEU A 19 15.33 14.03 0.36
CA LEU A 19 15.61 13.21 1.54
C LEU A 19 14.34 12.76 2.27
N LEU A 20 13.24 13.52 2.18
CA LEU A 20 11.92 13.18 2.72
C LEU A 20 11.12 12.23 1.81
N PHE A 21 11.56 12.02 0.57
CA PHE A 21 10.85 11.22 -0.42
C PHE A 21 10.71 9.70 -0.13
N PRO A 22 11.59 9.01 0.62
CA PRO A 22 11.48 7.54 0.75
C PRO A 22 10.31 7.07 1.65
N VAL A 23 9.46 7.97 2.15
CA VAL A 23 8.39 7.62 3.12
C VAL A 23 7.05 7.26 2.45
N ILE A 24 6.91 7.39 1.12
CA ILE A 24 5.59 7.33 0.45
C ILE A 24 5.37 6.08 -0.42
N PHE A 25 6.14 5.02 -0.21
CA PHE A 25 5.87 3.75 -0.89
C PHE A 25 4.79 3.01 -0.11
N ALA A 26 3.54 3.10 -0.58
CA ALA A 26 2.45 2.26 -0.10
C ALA A 26 2.43 0.95 -0.89
N ALA A 27 2.20 -0.16 -0.20
CA ALA A 27 1.99 -1.47 -0.80
C ALA A 27 0.87 -1.39 -1.85
N LYS A 28 1.22 -1.63 -3.13
CA LYS A 28 0.24 -1.63 -4.22
C LYS A 28 -0.29 -3.05 -4.42
N PHE A 29 -1.59 -3.23 -4.24
CA PHE A 29 -2.30 -4.46 -4.55
C PHE A 29 -2.90 -4.41 -5.96
N GLU A 30 -2.78 -5.51 -6.70
CA GLU A 30 -3.48 -5.70 -7.98
C GLU A 30 -4.01 -7.12 -8.09
N TYR A 31 -5.16 -7.27 -8.74
CA TYR A 31 -5.70 -8.58 -9.10
C TYR A 31 -4.86 -9.25 -10.17
N CYS A 32 -4.58 -10.55 -10.00
CA CYS A 32 -3.86 -11.36 -10.99
C CYS A 32 -4.58 -11.37 -12.34
N ASP A 33 -5.90 -11.59 -12.33
CA ASP A 33 -6.74 -11.42 -13.51
C ASP A 33 -7.58 -10.15 -13.39
N ARG A 34 -7.18 -9.12 -14.13
CA ARG A 34 -7.90 -7.83 -14.15
C ARG A 34 -9.30 -7.93 -14.78
N ARG A 35 -9.60 -9.02 -15.51
CA ARG A 35 -10.91 -9.30 -16.10
C ARG A 35 -11.69 -10.35 -15.32
N GLY A 36 -11.11 -10.88 -14.25
CA GLY A 36 -11.72 -11.90 -13.41
C GLY A 36 -12.95 -11.36 -12.69
N ASN A 37 -14.07 -12.07 -12.79
CA ASN A 37 -15.27 -11.73 -12.04
C ASN A 37 -15.23 -12.35 -10.63
N TYR A 38 -14.41 -11.78 -9.76
CA TYR A 38 -14.29 -12.24 -8.38
C TYR A 38 -15.54 -11.89 -7.57
N PRO A 39 -16.11 -12.85 -6.81
CA PRO A 39 -17.28 -12.60 -5.97
C PRO A 39 -16.99 -11.63 -4.81
N VAL A 40 -15.72 -11.52 -4.42
CA VAL A 40 -15.23 -10.58 -3.40
C VAL A 40 -14.39 -9.51 -4.08
N LYS A 41 -14.76 -8.25 -3.86
CA LYS A 41 -14.04 -7.07 -4.31
C LYS A 41 -13.24 -6.51 -3.14
N VAL A 42 -11.97 -6.27 -3.35
CA VAL A 42 -11.03 -5.68 -2.40
C VAL A 42 -10.93 -4.22 -2.78
N ASP A 43 -11.36 -3.37 -1.87
CA ASP A 43 -11.39 -1.93 -2.05
C ASP A 43 -10.05 -1.32 -1.60
N GLU A 44 -9.46 -1.86 -0.52
CA GLU A 44 -8.21 -1.36 0.06
C GLU A 44 -7.41 -2.48 0.75
N LEU A 45 -6.08 -2.38 0.67
CA LEU A 45 -5.14 -3.26 1.36
C LEU A 45 -4.06 -2.39 2.03
N GLU A 46 -4.02 -2.41 3.37
CA GLU A 46 -2.92 -1.84 4.13
C GLU A 46 -2.02 -2.94 4.68
N VAL A 47 -0.71 -2.76 4.57
CA VAL A 47 0.30 -3.71 5.04
C VAL A 47 1.25 -3.01 5.99
N SER A 48 1.49 -3.60 7.17
CA SER A 48 2.42 -3.06 8.16
C SER A 48 3.25 -4.16 8.83
N PRO A 49 4.60 -4.09 8.83
CA PRO A 49 5.41 -3.08 8.13
C PRO A 49 5.46 -3.32 6.62
N ASP A 50 5.66 -2.25 5.85
CA ASP A 50 5.97 -2.29 4.42
C ASP A 50 7.39 -1.75 4.17
N PRO A 51 8.34 -2.53 3.63
CA PRO A 51 8.19 -3.90 3.16
C PRO A 51 8.12 -4.92 4.30
N VAL A 52 7.37 -6.00 4.07
CA VAL A 52 7.22 -7.12 5.02
C VAL A 52 8.58 -7.77 5.28
N LYS A 53 8.91 -7.99 6.56
CA LYS A 53 10.17 -8.61 6.99
C LYS A 53 9.99 -10.08 7.31
N SER A 54 10.79 -10.93 6.68
CA SER A 54 10.78 -12.37 6.94
C SER A 54 11.10 -12.69 8.40
N GLY A 55 10.39 -13.66 8.98
CA GLY A 55 10.55 -14.06 10.38
C GLY A 55 10.00 -13.06 11.40
N GLN A 56 9.38 -11.97 10.97
CA GLN A 56 8.76 -10.97 11.84
C GLN A 56 7.24 -10.92 11.61
N PRO A 57 6.44 -10.57 12.63
CA PRO A 57 5.01 -10.36 12.46
C PRO A 57 4.71 -9.25 11.45
N ALA A 58 3.69 -9.45 10.63
CA ALA A 58 3.14 -8.44 9.74
C ALA A 58 1.61 -8.46 9.84
N THR A 59 1.02 -7.28 9.70
CA THR A 59 -0.42 -7.06 9.73
C THR A 59 -0.89 -6.69 8.33
N PHE A 60 -1.97 -7.34 7.88
CA PHE A 60 -2.64 -7.04 6.63
C PHE A 60 -4.07 -6.65 6.95
N THR A 61 -4.42 -5.40 6.72
CA THR A 61 -5.79 -4.90 6.86
C THR A 61 -6.43 -4.88 5.49
N VAL A 62 -7.50 -5.65 5.32
CA VAL A 62 -8.19 -5.82 4.03
C VAL A 62 -9.61 -5.26 4.14
N SER A 63 -9.90 -4.23 3.37
CA SER A 63 -11.26 -3.72 3.17
C SER A 63 -11.85 -4.37 1.93
N ALA A 64 -12.93 -5.12 2.10
CA ALA A 64 -13.54 -5.87 1.00
C ALA A 64 -15.07 -5.91 1.09
N SER A 65 -15.70 -6.03 -0.06
CA SER A 65 -17.14 -6.09 -0.25
C SER A 65 -17.54 -7.29 -1.10
N THR A 66 -18.71 -7.87 -0.81
CA THR A 66 -19.28 -8.98 -1.58
C THR A 66 -20.79 -8.84 -1.65
N GLY A 67 -21.34 -9.09 -2.84
CA GLY A 67 -22.79 -9.20 -3.04
C GLY A 67 -23.34 -10.60 -2.72
N LYS A 68 -22.48 -11.56 -2.41
CA LYS A 68 -22.84 -12.93 -2.06
C LYS A 68 -22.68 -13.14 -0.56
N ALA A 69 -23.58 -13.93 0.03
CA ALA A 69 -23.47 -14.37 1.40
C ALA A 69 -22.18 -15.18 1.60
N LEU A 70 -21.38 -14.79 2.59
CA LEU A 70 -20.23 -15.57 3.04
C LEU A 70 -20.75 -16.73 3.89
N VAL A 71 -20.92 -17.89 3.26
CA VAL A 71 -21.35 -19.10 3.96
C VAL A 71 -20.13 -19.83 4.49
N PHE A 72 -19.85 -19.68 5.78
CA PHE A 72 -18.92 -20.54 6.49
C PHE A 72 -19.62 -21.85 6.84
N ARG A 73 -19.40 -22.91 6.04
CA ARG A 73 -19.86 -24.25 6.42
C ARG A 73 -18.91 -24.85 7.46
N ILE A 74 -19.28 -24.74 8.72
CA ILE A 74 -18.57 -25.40 9.83
C ILE A 74 -19.15 -26.80 10.11
N LEU A 75 -20.22 -27.21 9.42
CA LEU A 75 -20.95 -28.46 9.65
C LEU A 75 -21.27 -29.18 8.33
N GLN A 76 -20.22 -29.58 7.60
CA GLN A 76 -20.30 -30.85 6.86
C GLN A 76 -19.40 -31.83 7.61
N SER A 77 -19.91 -32.29 8.76
CA SER A 77 -19.44 -33.53 9.36
C SER A 77 -19.61 -34.66 8.35
N PHE A 78 -18.56 -35.45 8.21
CA PHE A 78 -18.49 -36.68 7.43
C PHE A 78 -19.65 -37.64 7.74
#